data_AF-A0AAU5BGW3-F1
#
_entry.id   AF-A0AAU5BGW3-F1
#
_cell.length_a   1.000
_cell.length_b   1.000
_cell.length_c   1.000
_cell.angle_alpha   90.00
_cell.angle_beta   90.00
_cell.angle_gamma   90.00
#
_symmetry.space_group_name_H-M   'P 1'
#
loop_
_entity.id
_entity.type
_entity.pdbx_description
1 polymer ?
#
loop_
_entity_poly.entity_id
_entity_poly.type
_entity_poly.pdbx_seq_one_letter_code
_entity_poly.pdbx_strand_id
1 'polypeptide(L)' 'MTDDTAYTTVELHGGPLDGSTAPVTLDGDEQWTAIITDGCAYRGGRSVYASDAAGRWVWQGDVPWDAM' A
#
# COMPACT_ATOMS: atom_id res chain seq x y z
N MET A 1 12.77 -18.30 16.79
CA MET A 1 12.81 -17.44 15.58
C MET A 1 11.73 -16.41 15.79
N THR A 2 12.10 -15.19 16.17
CA THR A 2 11.15 -14.09 16.34
C THR A 2 10.99 -13.46 14.98
N ASP A 3 9.78 -13.48 14.46
CA ASP A 3 9.39 -12.73 13.26
C ASP A 3 9.41 -11.25 13.61
N ASP A 4 10.59 -10.62 13.56
CA ASP A 4 10.78 -9.18 13.82
C ASP A 4 10.44 -8.38 12.56
N THR A 5 9.30 -8.69 11.93
CA THR A 5 8.83 -7.92 10.79
C THR A 5 8.44 -6.54 11.31
N ALA A 6 9.28 -5.53 11.07
CA ALA A 6 9.03 -4.17 11.49
C ALA A 6 7.87 -3.57 10.66
N TYR A 7 6.69 -3.55 11.25
CA TYR A 7 5.54 -2.83 10.72
C TYR A 7 5.54 -1.38 11.21
N THR A 8 5.25 -0.45 10.32
CA THR A 8 5.00 0.95 10.66
C THR A 8 3.64 1.37 10.11
N THR A 9 3.00 2.33 10.77
CA THR A 9 1.76 2.93 10.26
C THR A 9 2.10 4.18 9.47
N VAL A 10 1.64 4.25 8.23
CA VAL A 10 1.88 5.39 7.32
C VAL A 10 0.57 5.98 6.83
N GLU A 11 0.59 7.27 6.54
CA GLU A 11 -0.51 7.95 5.85
C GLU A 11 -0.39 7.72 4.34
N LEU A 12 -1.52 7.39 3.72
CA LEU A 12 -1.65 7.14 2.29
C LEU A 12 -2.09 8.42 1.58
N HIS A 13 -1.48 8.71 0.44
CA HIS A 13 -1.74 9.91 -0.35
C HIS A 13 -2.16 9.57 -1.78
N GLY A 14 -3.24 10.19 -2.23
CA GLY A 14 -3.88 9.96 -3.52
C GLY A 14 -4.70 8.68 -3.56
N GLY A 15 -5.38 8.48 -4.69
CA GLY A 15 -6.21 7.29 -4.92
C GLY A 15 -7.39 7.16 -3.94
N PRO A 16 -7.93 5.94 -3.80
CA PRO A 16 -9.15 5.70 -3.03
C PRO A 16 -8.97 5.71 -1.50
N LEU A 17 -7.74 5.72 -0.99
CA LEU A 17 -7.44 5.74 0.45
C LEU A 17 -6.70 7.02 0.87
N ASP A 18 -6.79 8.10 0.08
CA ASP A 18 -6.18 9.39 0.42
C ASP A 18 -6.57 9.85 1.83
N GLY A 19 -5.57 10.18 2.65
CA GLY A 19 -5.72 10.60 4.05
C GLY A 19 -6.01 9.45 5.03
N SER A 20 -6.05 8.20 4.58
CA SER A 20 -6.18 7.03 5.46
C SER A 20 -4.81 6.53 5.89
N THR A 21 -4.74 5.85 7.04
CA THR A 21 -3.51 5.23 7.53
C THR A 21 -3.54 3.71 7.35
N ALA A 22 -2.41 3.12 6.96
CA ALA A 22 -2.27 1.67 6.82
C ALA A 22 -0.96 1.15 7.43
N PRO A 23 -0.96 -0.07 8.00
CA PRO A 23 0.27 -0.73 8.41
C PRO A 23 1.03 -1.23 7.16
N VAL A 24 2.32 -0.95 7.10
CA VAL A 24 3.23 -1.35 6.02
C VAL A 24 4.50 -1.96 6.61
N THR A 25 5.08 -2.91 5.90
CA THR A 25 6.36 -3.51 6.26
C THR A 25 7.50 -2.64 5.73
N LEU A 26 8.45 -2.29 6.60
CA LEU A 26 9.67 -1.57 6.20
C LEU A 26 10.84 -2.52 5.88
N ASP A 27 10.69 -3.80 6.20
CA ASP A 27 11.72 -4.82 6.02
C ASP A 27 11.71 -5.33 4.57
N GLY A 28 12.32 -4.55 3.65
CA GLY A 28 12.47 -4.93 2.24
C GLY A 28 13.00 -3.80 1.35
N ASP A 29 13.72 -4.16 0.29
CA ASP A 29 14.14 -3.23 -0.78
C ASP A 29 12.93 -2.60 -1.51
N GLU A 30 11.80 -3.30 -1.49
CA GLU A 30 10.57 -2.93 -2.19
C GLU A 30 9.53 -2.36 -1.20
N GLN A 31 9.57 -1.05 -0.97
CA GLN A 31 8.63 -0.34 -0.09
C GLN A 31 7.30 -0.06 -0.79
N TRP A 32 6.52 -1.11 -1.06
CA TRP A 32 5.15 -0.99 -1.57
C TRP A 32 4.18 -1.89 -0.81
N THR A 33 2.90 -1.54 -0.88
CA THR A 33 1.80 -2.28 -0.26
C THR A 33 0.60 -2.27 -1.20
N ALA A 34 -0.17 -3.36 -1.19
CA ALA A 34 -1.40 -3.46 -1.97
C ALA A 34 -2.58 -3.73 -1.04
N ILE A 35 -3.48 -2.77 -0.98
CA ILE A 35 -4.58 -2.76 -0.01
C ILE A 35 -5.88 -3.04 -0.74
N ILE A 36 -6.65 -4.01 -0.24
CA ILE A 36 -8.02 -4.26 -0.72
C ILE A 36 -8.90 -3.13 -0.20
N THR A 37 -9.51 -2.37 -1.12
CA THR A 37 -10.42 -1.27 -0.77
C THR A 37 -11.62 -1.27 -1.72
N ASP A 38 -12.79 -0.89 -1.20
CA ASP A 38 -14.02 -0.78 -1.98
C ASP A 38 -13.93 0.32 -3.05
N GLY A 39 -13.04 1.31 -2.86
CA GLY A 39 -12.77 2.37 -3.82
C GLY A 39 -11.84 1.98 -4.97
N CYS A 40 -11.35 0.74 -5.02
CA CYS A 40 -10.50 0.25 -6.10
C CYS A 40 -11.30 0.16 -7.41
N ALA A 41 -10.71 0.60 -8.53
CA ALA A 41 -11.35 0.54 -9.84
C ALA A 41 -11.74 -0.89 -10.28
N TYR A 42 -11.10 -1.92 -9.71
CA TYR A 42 -11.38 -3.33 -9.98
C TYR A 42 -12.14 -3.95 -8.81
N ARG A 43 -13.27 -4.61 -9.09
CA ARG A 43 -14.07 -5.29 -8.07
C ARG A 43 -13.25 -6.42 -7.43
N GLY A 44 -12.93 -6.27 -6.15
CA GLY A 44 -12.06 -7.20 -5.41
C GLY A 44 -10.56 -7.06 -5.71
N GLY A 45 -10.17 -6.05 -6.50
CA GLY A 45 -8.78 -5.71 -6.74
C GLY A 45 -8.13 -5.00 -5.54
N ARG A 46 -6.92 -4.51 -5.76
CA ARG A 46 -6.13 -3.81 -4.74
C ARG A 46 -5.64 -2.47 -5.25
N SER A 47 -5.58 -1.49 -4.36
CA SER A 47 -4.92 -0.22 -4.61
C SER A 47 -3.49 -0.30 -4.11
N VAL A 48 -2.54 -0.02 -4.99
CA VAL A 48 -1.11 -0.11 -4.72
C VAL A 48 -0.61 1.25 -4.27
N TYR A 49 0.16 1.25 -3.18
CA TYR A 49 0.85 2.42 -2.65
C TYR A 49 2.31 2.09 -2.50
N ALA A 50 3.18 3.03 -2.84
CA ALA A 50 4.62 2.89 -2.68
C ALA A 50 5.22 4.14 -2.06
N SER A 51 6.32 3.95 -1.33
CA SER A 51 7.12 5.03 -0.76
C SER A 51 7.77 5.86 -1.88
N ASP A 52 7.55 7.17 -1.89
CA ASP A 52 8.20 8.10 -2.80
C ASP A 52 9.60 8.51 -2.29
N ALA A 53 10.34 9.31 -3.08
CA ALA A 53 11.66 9.80 -2.67
C ALA A 53 11.64 10.64 -1.38
N ALA A 54 10.49 11.23 -1.01
CA ALA A 54 10.29 11.92 0.26
C ALA A 54 9.79 11.01 1.40
N GLY A 55 9.63 9.70 1.16
CA GLY A 55 9.15 8.72 2.14
C GLY A 55 7.64 8.72 2.37
N ARG A 56 6.85 9.39 1.51
CA ARG A 56 5.39 9.37 1.59
C ARG A 56 4.84 8.20 0.79
N TRP A 57 3.77 7.61 1.29
CA TRP A 57 3.13 6.48 0.61
C TRP A 57 2.09 6.98 -0.36
N VAL A 58 2.47 7.02 -1.64
CA VAL A 58 1.63 7.59 -2.71
C VAL A 58 1.02 6.49 -3.56
N TRP A 59 -0.23 6.69 -3.97
CA TRP A 59 -0.95 5.76 -4.83
C TRP A 59 -0.26 5.62 -6.20
N GLN A 60 0.03 4.38 -6.58
CA GLN A 60 0.67 4.04 -7.85
C GLN A 60 -0.35 3.58 -8.90
N GLY A 61 -1.52 3.13 -8.46
CA GLY A 61 -2.55 2.60 -9.33
C GLY A 61 -3.35 1.50 -8.67
N ASP A 62 -4.43 1.13 -9.34
CA ASP A 62 -5.23 -0.02 -8.98
C ASP A 62 -4.82 -1.21 -9.84
N VAL A 63 -4.83 -2.39 -9.24
CA VAL A 63 -4.51 -3.64 -9.93
C VAL A 63 -5.65 -4.64 -9.75
N PRO A 64 -6.03 -5.37 -10.82
CA PRO A 64 -6.98 -6.46 -10.71
C PRO A 64 -6.45 -7.54 -9.76
N TRP A 65 -7.36 -8.24 -9.08
CA TRP A 65 -7.01 -9.40 -8.25
C TRP A 65 -6.28 -10.50 -9.05
N ASP A 66 -6.61 -10.67 -10.33
CA ASP A 66 -6.05 -11.69 -11.23
C ASP A 66 -4.66 -11.33 -11.79
N ALA A 67 -4.18 -10.11 -11.56
CA ALA A 67 -2.93 -9.59 -12.14
C ALA A 67 -1.70 -9.73 -11.21
N MET A 68 -1.82 -10.46 -10.10
CA MET A 68 -0.75 -10.69 -9.12
C MET A 68 -0.24 -12.12 -9.11
#